data_AF-C5LTY3-F1
#
_entry.id   AF-C5LTY3-F1
#
_cell.length_a   1.000
_cell.length_b   1.000
_cell.length_c   1.000
_cell.angle_alpha   90.00
_cell.angle_beta   90.00
_cell.angle_gamma   90.00
#
_symmetry.space_group_name_H-M   'P 1'
#
loop_
_entity.id
_entity.type
_entity.pdbx_description
1 polymer ?
#
loop_
_entity_poly.entity_id
_entity_poly.type
_entity_poly.pdbx_seq_one_letter_code
_entity_poly.pdbx_strand_id
1 'polypeptide(L)'
;MIVSVLFSLLRLLVSSAFAKLASWLTRIERHVDDRNFMTSEASKVIIFEVFNVFVPPIWMAFVISDFNRLSREVTVMFTTRQVVSALTEAVPTLLARLMTKRKHLAPLTAAAQHELPEWGLWREYLEMAIQLAQLVAFGPLFPIAFILAYMNNLVEFSLDAIKLNSSRRPYPRKEAMGSFWANVFNGMVLFGASINVFILIVHCDTLAALDASMVHRLGAGIILEKFFVVVRVFIAIAIPKPNEWQEDERAPLAESTELADIVAQASAHLEIPFPRWMAILRNRKSSSSRMKCSLRAWQNHSTD
;
A
#
# COMPACT_ATOMS: atom_id res chain seq x y z
N MET A 1 -25.04 12.20 15.97
CA MET A 1 -23.67 11.70 16.23
C MET A 1 -23.68 10.25 16.68
N ILE A 2 -24.37 9.88 17.77
CA ILE A 2 -24.39 8.49 18.29
C ILE A 2 -24.80 7.47 17.22
N VAL A 3 -25.90 7.75 16.51
CA VAL A 3 -26.40 6.88 15.42
C VAL A 3 -25.35 6.70 14.32
N SER A 4 -24.68 7.78 13.89
CA SER A 4 -23.62 7.76 12.88
C SER A 4 -22.41 6.91 13.31
N VAL A 5 -22.03 7.00 14.60
CA VAL A 5 -20.96 6.19 15.17
C VAL A 5 -21.36 4.71 15.21
N LEU A 6 -22.58 4.40 15.67
CA LEU A 6 -23.09 3.03 15.71
C LEU A 6 -23.13 2.40 14.31
N PHE A 7 -23.61 3.12 13.30
CA PHE A 7 -23.57 2.65 11.91
C PHE A 7 -22.14 2.48 11.40
N SER A 8 -21.21 3.36 11.78
CA SER A 8 -19.79 3.22 11.42
C SER A 8 -19.16 1.97 12.04
N LEU A 9 -19.43 1.69 13.31
CA LEU A 9 -18.99 0.47 13.98
C LEU A 9 -19.61 -0.78 13.35
N LEU A 10 -20.92 -0.73 13.03
CA LEU A 10 -21.58 -1.83 12.33
C LEU A 10 -20.93 -2.10 10.97
N ARG A 11 -20.60 -1.08 10.19
CA ARG A 11 -19.89 -1.23 8.90
C ARG A 11 -18.55 -1.93 9.07
N LEU A 12 -17.78 -1.60 10.11
CA LEU A 12 -16.50 -2.27 10.42
C LEU A 12 -16.68 -3.72 10.86
N LEU A 13 -17.76 -4.02 11.60
CA LEU A 13 -18.10 -5.38 11.99
C LEU A 13 -18.49 -6.23 10.78
N VAL A 14 -19.33 -5.70 9.89
CA VAL A 14 -19.73 -6.38 8.66
C VAL A 14 -18.51 -6.59 7.74
N SER A 15 -17.64 -5.58 7.60
CA SER A 15 -16.35 -5.70 6.91
C SER A 15 -15.51 -6.86 7.44
N SER A 16 -15.35 -6.94 8.77
CA SER A 16 -14.60 -8.01 9.42
C SER A 16 -15.22 -9.39 9.20
N ALA A 17 -16.56 -9.49 9.22
CA ALA A 17 -17.27 -10.72 8.92
C ALA A 17 -17.11 -11.13 7.45
N PHE A 18 -17.20 -10.18 6.52
CA PHE A 18 -17.01 -10.43 5.10
C PHE A 18 -15.57 -10.86 4.78
N ALA A 19 -14.55 -10.28 5.42
CA ALA A 19 -13.17 -10.71 5.23
C ALA A 19 -12.95 -12.18 5.61
N LYS A 20 -13.63 -12.67 6.66
CA LYS A 20 -13.60 -14.09 7.04
C LYS A 20 -14.31 -14.96 5.99
N LEU A 21 -15.46 -14.50 5.51
CA LEU A 21 -16.22 -15.17 4.45
C LEU A 21 -15.40 -15.25 3.15
N ALA A 22 -14.77 -14.16 2.73
CA ALA A 22 -13.93 -14.10 1.53
C ALA A 22 -12.74 -15.08 1.63
N SER A 23 -12.11 -15.17 2.80
CA SER A 23 -11.06 -16.15 3.05
C SER A 23 -11.56 -17.59 2.93
N TRP A 24 -12.75 -17.86 3.47
CA TRP A 24 -13.40 -19.18 3.35
C TRP A 24 -13.75 -19.53 1.90
N LEU A 25 -14.37 -18.61 1.16
CA LEU A 25 -14.69 -18.78 -0.26
C LEU A 25 -13.44 -19.04 -1.09
N THR A 26 -12.38 -18.27 -0.86
CA THR A 26 -11.12 -18.40 -1.61
C THR A 26 -10.42 -19.73 -1.31
N ARG A 27 -10.56 -20.28 -0.09
CA ARG A 27 -10.11 -21.65 0.21
C ARG A 27 -10.88 -22.73 -0.56
N ILE A 28 -12.17 -22.51 -0.83
CA ILE A 28 -12.99 -23.43 -1.62
C ILE A 28 -12.58 -23.44 -3.10
N GLU A 29 -12.14 -22.29 -3.62
CA GLU A 29 -11.73 -22.14 -5.03
C GLU A 29 -10.47 -22.94 -5.40
N ARG A 30 -9.71 -23.47 -4.43
CA ARG A 30 -8.51 -24.31 -4.64
C ARG A 30 -7.55 -23.74 -5.69
N HIS A 31 -7.07 -22.52 -5.44
CA HIS A 31 -6.04 -21.90 -6.27
C HIS A 31 -4.75 -22.73 -6.29
N VAL A 32 -4.10 -22.79 -7.46
CA VAL A 32 -2.83 -23.51 -7.65
C VAL A 32 -1.66 -22.75 -7.02
N ASP A 33 -1.67 -21.42 -7.17
CA ASP A 33 -0.58 -20.55 -6.71
C ASP A 33 -1.02 -19.63 -5.58
N ASP A 34 -0.13 -19.40 -4.62
CA ASP A 34 -0.34 -18.44 -3.52
C ASP A 34 -0.63 -17.02 -4.02
N ARG A 35 -0.02 -16.63 -5.14
CA ARG A 35 -0.28 -15.32 -5.77
C ARG A 35 -1.75 -15.19 -6.16
N ASN A 36 -2.28 -16.19 -6.86
CA ASN A 36 -3.66 -16.20 -7.36
C ASN A 36 -4.65 -16.27 -6.20
N PHE A 37 -4.34 -17.07 -5.17
CA PHE A 37 -5.09 -17.13 -3.93
C PHE A 37 -5.21 -15.73 -3.30
N MET A 38 -4.07 -15.07 -3.07
CA MET A 38 -4.04 -13.77 -2.42
C MET A 38 -4.72 -12.69 -3.27
N THR A 39 -4.55 -12.70 -4.60
CA THR A 39 -5.20 -11.71 -5.47
C THR A 39 -6.72 -11.90 -5.48
N SER A 40 -7.17 -13.15 -5.48
CA SER A 40 -8.60 -13.49 -5.47
C SER A 40 -9.24 -13.11 -4.14
N GLU A 41 -8.59 -13.41 -3.00
CA GLU A 41 -9.03 -13.01 -1.67
C GLU A 41 -9.10 -11.48 -1.56
N ALA A 42 -8.01 -10.79 -1.92
CA ALA A 42 -7.94 -9.33 -1.88
C ALA A 42 -9.01 -8.67 -2.75
N SER A 43 -9.22 -9.16 -3.97
CA SER A 43 -10.22 -8.59 -4.90
C SER A 43 -11.64 -8.66 -4.33
N LYS A 44 -12.04 -9.80 -3.73
CA LYS A 44 -13.35 -9.94 -3.09
C LYS A 44 -13.54 -8.93 -1.96
N VAL A 45 -12.54 -8.81 -1.09
CA VAL A 45 -12.58 -7.90 0.05
C VAL A 45 -12.60 -6.44 -0.41
N ILE A 46 -11.76 -6.06 -1.38
CA ILE A 46 -11.71 -4.69 -1.93
C ILE A 46 -13.05 -4.30 -2.51
N ILE A 47 -13.67 -5.15 -3.33
CA ILE A 47 -14.98 -4.87 -3.92
C ILE A 47 -15.98 -4.61 -2.80
N PHE A 48 -16.08 -5.50 -1.81
CA PHE A 48 -16.98 -5.32 -0.70
C PHE A 48 -16.72 -4.03 0.10
N GLU A 49 -15.46 -3.74 0.43
CA GLU A 49 -15.08 -2.53 1.15
C GLU A 49 -15.48 -1.26 0.37
N VAL A 50 -15.24 -1.24 -0.94
CA VAL A 50 -15.63 -0.11 -1.79
C VAL A 50 -17.14 0.11 -1.73
N PHE A 51 -17.95 -0.95 -1.86
CA PHE A 51 -19.40 -0.82 -1.72
C PHE A 51 -19.80 -0.32 -0.32
N ASN A 52 -19.25 -0.92 0.73
CA ASN A 52 -19.60 -0.62 2.12
C ASN A 52 -19.20 0.82 2.55
N VAL A 53 -18.08 1.33 2.00
CA VAL A 53 -17.55 2.67 2.31
C VAL A 53 -18.18 3.75 1.43
N PHE A 54 -18.37 3.51 0.14
CA PHE A 54 -18.77 4.57 -0.80
C PHE A 54 -20.27 4.68 -1.07
N VAL A 55 -21.02 3.57 -1.03
CA VAL A 55 -22.45 3.62 -1.37
C VAL A 55 -23.24 4.52 -0.42
N PRO A 56 -23.07 4.47 0.92
CA PRO A 56 -23.86 5.34 1.78
C PRO A 56 -23.58 6.84 1.57
N PRO A 57 -22.32 7.32 1.49
CA PRO A 57 -22.03 8.70 1.12
C PRO A 57 -22.54 9.11 -0.26
N ILE A 58 -22.38 8.27 -1.28
CA ILE A 58 -22.88 8.53 -2.65
C ILE A 58 -24.40 8.70 -2.63
N TRP A 59 -25.11 7.83 -1.91
CA TRP A 59 -26.56 7.94 -1.72
C TRP A 59 -26.95 9.27 -1.06
N MET A 60 -26.21 9.67 -0.01
CA MET A 60 -26.45 10.94 0.67
C MET A 60 -26.16 12.16 -0.21
N ALA A 61 -25.11 12.10 -1.03
CA ALA A 61 -24.71 13.17 -1.93
C ALA A 61 -25.72 13.37 -3.07
N PHE A 62 -26.12 12.30 -3.75
CA PHE A 62 -26.87 12.43 -5.01
C PHE A 62 -28.38 12.20 -4.90
N VAL A 63 -28.83 11.41 -3.92
CA VAL A 63 -30.27 11.09 -3.77
C VAL A 63 -30.91 11.98 -2.72
N ILE A 64 -30.34 11.99 -1.51
CA ILE A 64 -30.85 12.84 -0.41
C ILE A 64 -30.46 14.31 -0.63
N SER A 65 -29.30 14.54 -1.24
CA SER A 65 -28.75 15.87 -1.53
C SER A 65 -28.55 16.77 -0.30
N ASP A 66 -28.18 16.18 0.84
CA ASP A 66 -27.90 16.91 2.10
C ASP A 66 -26.38 16.96 2.37
N PHE A 67 -25.76 18.09 2.00
CA PHE A 67 -24.32 18.29 2.13
C PHE A 67 -23.83 18.27 3.59
N ASN A 68 -24.61 18.86 4.52
CA ASN A 68 -24.25 18.93 5.93
C ASN A 68 -24.25 17.53 6.56
N ARG A 69 -25.27 16.73 6.23
CA ARG A 69 -25.32 15.32 6.65
C ARG A 69 -24.20 14.52 6.01
N LEU A 70 -23.92 14.71 4.72
CA LEU A 70 -22.83 14.03 4.03
C LEU A 70 -21.48 14.29 4.69
N SER A 71 -21.11 15.55 4.89
CA SER A 71 -19.83 15.93 5.51
C SER A 71 -19.69 15.32 6.91
N ARG A 72 -20.75 15.38 7.73
CA ARG A 72 -20.75 14.78 9.07
C ARG A 72 -20.58 13.26 9.03
N GLU A 73 -21.31 12.57 8.16
CA GLU A 73 -21.25 11.10 8.08
C GLU A 73 -19.89 10.61 7.59
N VAL A 74 -19.33 11.23 6.54
CA VAL A 74 -17.96 10.91 6.07
C VAL A 74 -16.93 11.16 7.17
N THR A 75 -17.05 12.28 7.88
CA THR A 75 -16.14 12.62 8.98
C THR A 75 -16.17 11.55 10.07
N VAL A 76 -17.37 11.12 10.49
CA VAL A 76 -17.53 10.06 11.49
C VAL A 76 -17.01 8.72 10.95
N MET A 77 -17.30 8.37 9.70
CA MET A 77 -16.82 7.13 9.07
C MET A 77 -15.29 7.07 9.05
N PHE A 78 -14.64 8.16 8.63
CA PHE A 78 -13.19 8.24 8.55
C PHE A 78 -12.56 8.18 9.94
N THR A 79 -12.96 9.08 10.85
CA THR A 79 -12.40 9.14 12.21
C THR A 79 -12.64 7.86 13.01
N THR A 80 -13.82 7.25 12.90
CA THR A 80 -14.11 5.96 13.56
C THR A 80 -13.18 4.87 13.05
N ARG A 81 -12.95 4.80 11.73
CA ARG A 81 -12.02 3.81 11.14
C ARG A 81 -10.60 4.03 11.66
N GLN A 82 -10.08 5.27 11.63
CA GLN A 82 -8.73 5.57 12.12
C GLN A 82 -8.54 5.21 13.60
N VAL A 83 -9.53 5.50 14.44
CA VAL A 83 -9.47 5.16 15.87
C VAL A 83 -9.53 3.64 16.08
N VAL A 84 -10.43 2.94 15.38
CA VAL A 84 -10.53 1.49 15.50
C VAL A 84 -9.27 0.81 15.01
N SER A 85 -8.70 1.20 13.85
CA SER A 85 -7.40 0.71 13.36
C SER A 85 -6.31 0.85 14.42
N ALA A 86 -6.11 2.09 14.88
CA ALA A 86 -5.07 2.38 15.87
C ALA A 86 -5.24 1.54 17.14
N LEU A 87 -6.48 1.31 17.61
CA LEU A 87 -6.73 0.45 18.76
C LEU A 87 -6.47 -1.03 18.45
N THR A 88 -6.94 -1.51 17.30
CA THR A 88 -6.78 -2.92 16.90
C THR A 88 -5.32 -3.30 16.64
N GLU A 89 -4.47 -2.34 16.31
CA GLU A 89 -3.04 -2.57 16.04
C GLU A 89 -2.16 -2.24 17.24
N ALA A 90 -2.40 -1.12 17.93
CA ALA A 90 -1.58 -0.74 19.08
C ALA A 90 -1.74 -1.72 20.24
N VAL A 91 -2.97 -2.21 20.52
CA VAL A 91 -3.22 -3.07 21.69
C VAL A 91 -2.46 -4.41 21.59
N PRO A 92 -2.60 -5.22 20.52
CA PRO A 92 -1.88 -6.49 20.42
C PRO A 92 -0.36 -6.27 20.33
N THR A 93 0.08 -5.22 19.63
CA THR A 93 1.50 -4.92 19.42
C THR A 93 2.18 -4.51 20.73
N LEU A 94 1.51 -3.69 21.54
CA LEU A 94 2.01 -3.30 22.87
C LEU A 94 2.04 -4.50 23.82
N LEU A 95 0.98 -5.32 23.83
CA LEU A 95 0.93 -6.55 24.62
C LEU A 95 2.06 -7.51 24.22
N ALA A 96 2.27 -7.71 22.92
CA ALA A 96 3.35 -8.54 22.38
C ALA A 96 4.73 -8.00 22.82
N ARG A 97 4.95 -6.69 22.74
CA ARG A 97 6.19 -6.04 23.18
C ARG A 97 6.46 -6.21 24.68
N LEU A 98 5.42 -6.16 25.51
CA LEU A 98 5.52 -6.43 26.94
C LEU A 98 5.87 -7.90 27.21
N MET A 99 5.31 -8.84 26.44
CA MET A 99 5.63 -10.27 26.55
C MET A 99 7.02 -10.63 26.02
N THR A 100 7.49 -10.00 24.93
CA THR A 100 8.82 -10.28 24.34
C THR A 100 9.96 -9.73 25.17
N LYS A 101 9.80 -8.57 25.84
CA LYS A 101 10.77 -8.11 26.88
C LYS A 101 11.00 -9.16 27.97
N ARG A 102 9.99 -9.98 28.28
CA ARG A 102 10.12 -11.13 29.20
C ARG A 102 10.83 -12.34 28.59
N LYS A 103 10.72 -12.57 27.27
CA LYS A 103 11.23 -13.75 26.56
C LYS A 103 12.64 -13.60 25.95
N HIS A 104 13.22 -12.40 25.92
CA HIS A 104 14.59 -12.18 25.41
C HIS A 104 15.71 -12.93 26.16
N LEU A 105 15.38 -13.63 27.26
CA LEU A 105 16.29 -14.54 27.97
C LEU A 105 16.24 -16.00 27.44
N ALA A 106 15.34 -16.34 26.51
CA ALA A 106 15.21 -17.70 25.98
C ALA A 106 15.92 -17.84 24.60
N PRO A 107 16.54 -19.00 24.30
CA PRO A 107 17.22 -19.22 23.03
C PRO A 107 16.25 -19.16 21.85
N LEU A 108 16.67 -18.52 20.76
CA LEU A 108 15.95 -18.44 19.48
C LEU A 108 15.95 -19.80 18.78
N THR A 109 15.10 -20.71 19.23
CA THR A 109 14.91 -22.02 18.60
C THR A 109 13.95 -21.93 17.42
N ALA A 110 14.09 -22.84 16.45
CA ALA A 110 13.16 -22.94 15.32
C ALA A 110 11.71 -23.22 15.78
N ALA A 111 11.55 -23.97 16.88
CA ALA A 111 10.24 -24.23 17.50
C ALA A 111 9.58 -22.94 18.00
N ALA A 112 10.33 -22.09 18.72
CA ALA A 112 9.82 -20.80 19.20
C ALA A 112 9.41 -19.86 18.06
N GLN A 113 10.06 -19.93 16.89
CA GLN A 113 9.67 -19.16 15.71
C GLN A 113 8.42 -19.70 15.01
N HIS A 114 8.17 -21.01 15.05
CA HIS A 114 6.97 -21.58 14.47
C HIS A 114 5.69 -21.20 15.25
N GLU A 115 5.82 -20.94 16.56
CA GLU A 115 4.72 -20.48 17.41
C GLU A 115 4.29 -19.03 17.18
N LEU A 116 5.12 -18.21 16.51
CA LEU A 116 4.78 -16.82 16.22
C LEU A 116 3.72 -16.71 15.12
N PRO A 117 2.87 -15.67 15.16
CA PRO A 117 1.87 -15.44 14.13
C PRO A 117 2.50 -15.18 12.76
N GLU A 118 1.81 -15.61 11.71
CA GLU A 118 2.19 -15.30 10.34
C GLU A 118 1.79 -13.87 9.96
N TRP A 119 2.68 -13.16 9.27
CA TRP A 119 2.43 -11.81 8.80
C TRP A 119 2.00 -11.77 7.33
N GLY A 120 1.02 -10.91 7.01
CA GLY A 120 0.39 -10.83 5.69
C GLY A 120 0.29 -9.40 5.14
N LEU A 121 1.11 -9.10 4.12
CA LEU A 121 1.24 -7.77 3.52
C LEU A 121 -0.04 -7.21 2.87
N TRP A 122 -0.91 -8.07 2.32
CA TRP A 122 -2.06 -7.60 1.55
C TRP A 122 -3.10 -6.86 2.41
N ARG A 123 -3.21 -7.20 3.70
CA ARG A 123 -4.12 -6.52 4.64
C ARG A 123 -3.63 -5.11 4.96
N GLU A 124 -2.32 -4.94 5.12
CA GLU A 124 -1.71 -3.62 5.33
C GLU A 124 -1.94 -2.73 4.09
N TYR A 125 -1.79 -3.28 2.88
CA TYR A 125 -2.13 -2.56 1.66
C TYR A 125 -3.62 -2.21 1.55
N LEU A 126 -4.51 -3.11 1.95
CA LEU A 126 -5.96 -2.86 1.93
C LEU A 126 -6.31 -1.67 2.82
N GLU A 127 -5.72 -1.60 4.01
CA GLU A 127 -5.93 -0.51 4.95
C GLU A 127 -5.54 0.84 4.35
N MET A 128 -4.31 0.92 3.82
CA MET A 128 -3.84 2.13 3.13
C MET A 128 -4.70 2.47 1.91
N ALA A 129 -5.14 1.47 1.15
CA ALA A 129 -5.96 1.65 -0.03
C ALA A 129 -7.32 2.28 0.31
N ILE A 130 -8.01 1.78 1.33
CA ILE A 130 -9.30 2.35 1.76
C ILE A 130 -9.11 3.76 2.34
N GLN A 131 -8.07 3.99 3.16
CA GLN A 131 -7.77 5.31 3.69
C GLN A 131 -7.52 6.33 2.56
N LEU A 132 -6.70 5.97 1.57
CA LEU A 132 -6.46 6.81 0.39
C LEU A 132 -7.76 7.07 -0.37
N ALA A 133 -8.56 6.04 -0.62
CA ALA A 133 -9.79 6.18 -1.38
C ALA A 133 -10.78 7.15 -0.72
N GLN A 134 -10.91 7.11 0.62
CA GLN A 134 -11.74 8.04 1.38
C GLN A 134 -11.19 9.48 1.33
N LEU A 135 -9.86 9.65 1.46
CA LEU A 135 -9.22 10.97 1.40
C LEU A 135 -9.36 11.59 0.01
N VAL A 136 -9.12 10.82 -1.05
CA VAL A 136 -9.25 11.32 -2.41
C VAL A 136 -10.70 11.69 -2.69
N ALA A 137 -11.67 10.84 -2.36
CA ALA A 137 -13.07 11.07 -2.70
C ALA A 137 -13.77 12.15 -1.86
N PHE A 138 -13.40 12.30 -0.58
CA PHE A 138 -14.14 13.16 0.36
C PHE A 138 -13.29 14.10 1.20
N GLY A 139 -11.96 14.13 1.00
CA GLY A 139 -11.06 15.05 1.70
C GLY A 139 -11.49 16.52 1.64
N PRO A 140 -12.00 17.05 0.50
CA PRO A 140 -12.51 18.42 0.44
C PRO A 140 -13.68 18.72 1.39
N LEU A 141 -14.49 17.72 1.76
CA LEU A 141 -15.61 17.89 2.68
C LEU A 141 -15.18 17.97 4.15
N PHE A 142 -13.96 17.54 4.46
CA PHE A 142 -13.37 17.54 5.80
C PHE A 142 -11.84 17.65 5.71
N PRO A 143 -11.28 18.85 5.46
CA PRO A 143 -9.86 19.02 5.13
C PRO A 143 -8.87 18.55 6.21
N ILE A 144 -9.27 18.58 7.49
CA ILE A 144 -8.43 18.07 8.59
C ILE A 144 -8.19 16.55 8.49
N ALA A 145 -8.96 15.82 7.66
CA ALA A 145 -8.73 14.41 7.34
C ALA A 145 -7.29 14.15 6.87
N PHE A 146 -6.71 15.04 6.06
CA PHE A 146 -5.36 14.88 5.53
C PHE A 146 -4.31 14.87 6.65
N ILE A 147 -4.47 15.76 7.65
CA ILE A 147 -3.58 15.82 8.81
C ILE A 147 -3.78 14.56 9.68
N LEU A 148 -5.03 14.16 9.92
CA LEU A 148 -5.33 12.96 10.70
C LEU A 148 -4.79 11.69 10.05
N ALA A 149 -4.89 11.57 8.72
CA ALA A 149 -4.32 10.48 7.96
C ALA A 149 -2.81 10.45 8.07
N TYR A 150 -2.15 11.61 7.89
CA TYR A 150 -0.71 11.71 8.01
C TYR A 150 -0.22 11.29 9.40
N MET A 151 -0.87 11.79 10.46
CA MET A 151 -0.53 11.43 11.85
C MET A 151 -0.77 9.95 12.13
N ASN A 152 -1.88 9.38 11.61
CA ASN A 152 -2.13 7.95 11.70
C ASN A 152 -1.01 7.16 11.00
N ASN A 153 -0.62 7.53 9.78
CA ASN A 153 0.43 6.82 9.03
C ASN A 153 1.81 6.88 9.71
N LEU A 154 2.15 7.97 10.42
CA LEU A 154 3.38 8.05 11.22
C LEU A 154 3.39 7.05 12.39
N VAL A 155 2.24 6.95 13.09
CA VAL A 155 2.07 5.97 14.17
C VAL A 155 2.08 4.56 13.58
N GLU A 156 1.38 4.35 12.47
CA GLU A 156 1.23 3.04 11.83
C GLU A 156 2.55 2.49 11.34
N PHE A 157 3.39 3.33 10.71
CA PHE A 157 4.74 2.93 10.32
C PHE A 157 5.55 2.36 11.49
N SER A 158 5.38 2.93 12.69
CA SER A 158 6.05 2.45 13.91
C SER A 158 5.41 1.16 14.44
N LEU A 159 4.09 1.04 14.39
CA LEU A 159 3.36 -0.15 14.81
C LEU A 159 3.66 -1.34 13.89
N ASP A 160 3.63 -1.14 12.58
CA ASP A 160 4.00 -2.13 11.57
C ASP A 160 5.43 -2.65 11.75
N ALA A 161 6.39 -1.77 12.05
CA ALA A 161 7.76 -2.19 12.34
C ALA A 161 7.84 -3.11 13.56
N ILE A 162 7.05 -2.85 14.61
CA ILE A 162 7.01 -3.70 15.81
C ILE A 162 6.24 -5.00 15.51
N LYS A 163 5.16 -4.94 14.75
CA LYS A 163 4.34 -6.08 14.30
C LYS A 163 5.18 -7.05 13.47
N LEU A 164 5.98 -6.54 12.53
CA LEU A 164 6.93 -7.32 11.74
C LEU A 164 7.99 -7.99 12.61
N ASN A 165 8.53 -7.28 13.61
CA ASN A 165 9.52 -7.83 14.55
C ASN A 165 8.92 -8.84 15.56
N SER A 166 7.61 -8.81 15.76
CA SER A 166 6.88 -9.72 16.66
C SER A 166 6.24 -10.91 15.93
N SER A 167 6.33 -10.94 14.60
CA SER A 167 5.79 -12.01 13.76
C SER A 167 6.88 -13.00 13.36
N ARG A 168 6.45 -14.18 12.90
CA ARG A 168 7.38 -15.16 12.31
C ARG A 168 8.07 -14.52 11.09
N ARG A 169 9.39 -14.67 11.00
CA ARG A 169 10.17 -14.10 9.89
C ARG A 169 9.57 -14.53 8.53
N PRO A 170 9.11 -13.59 7.70
CA PRO A 170 8.53 -13.93 6.41
C PRO A 170 9.61 -14.38 5.42
N TYR A 171 9.25 -15.29 4.51
CA TYR A 171 10.12 -15.66 3.40
C TYR A 171 10.20 -14.51 2.38
N PRO A 172 11.40 -14.13 1.91
CA PRO A 172 11.53 -13.10 0.89
C PRO A 172 10.88 -13.58 -0.42
N ARG A 173 9.93 -12.79 -0.94
CA ARG A 173 9.22 -13.06 -2.21
C ARG A 173 9.59 -11.98 -3.23
N LYS A 174 9.96 -12.39 -4.44
CA LYS A 174 10.41 -11.47 -5.50
C LYS A 174 9.32 -10.53 -6.02
N GLU A 175 8.04 -10.94 -5.96
CA GLU A 175 6.93 -10.15 -6.50
C GLU A 175 5.67 -10.26 -5.64
N ALA A 176 5.67 -9.56 -4.51
CA ALA A 176 4.49 -9.47 -3.68
C ALA A 176 3.52 -8.42 -4.27
N MET A 177 2.77 -8.78 -5.32
CA MET A 177 1.53 -8.10 -5.74
C MET A 177 1.63 -6.61 -6.10
N GLY A 178 2.83 -6.06 -6.29
CA GLY A 178 3.02 -4.62 -6.49
C GLY A 178 2.20 -4.05 -7.65
N SER A 179 2.17 -4.75 -8.79
CA SER A 179 1.36 -4.34 -9.96
C SER A 179 -0.15 -4.40 -9.69
N PHE A 180 -0.62 -5.41 -8.94
CA PHE A 180 -2.03 -5.52 -8.55
C PHE A 180 -2.46 -4.32 -7.70
N TRP A 181 -1.70 -4.02 -6.65
CA TRP A 181 -2.00 -2.89 -5.76
C TRP A 181 -1.84 -1.55 -6.47
N ALA A 182 -0.85 -1.37 -7.34
CA ALA A 182 -0.72 -0.17 -8.15
C ALA A 182 -1.98 0.10 -9.00
N ASN A 183 -2.57 -0.94 -9.59
CA ASN A 183 -3.82 -0.83 -10.33
C ASN A 183 -5.00 -0.48 -9.41
N VAL A 184 -5.08 -1.08 -8.22
CA VAL A 184 -6.11 -0.77 -7.21
C VAL A 184 -6.02 0.69 -6.77
N PHE A 185 -4.85 1.17 -6.37
CA PHE A 185 -4.62 2.56 -5.97
C PHE A 185 -4.96 3.52 -7.11
N ASN A 186 -4.53 3.21 -8.34
CA ASN A 186 -4.86 4.03 -9.51
C ASN A 186 -6.37 4.12 -9.74
N GLY A 187 -7.07 2.98 -9.67
CA GLY A 187 -8.53 2.90 -9.80
C GLY A 187 -9.25 3.71 -8.72
N MET A 188 -8.82 3.59 -7.46
CA MET A 188 -9.39 4.36 -6.34
C MET A 188 -9.20 5.86 -6.50
N VAL A 189 -8.04 6.30 -7.00
CA VAL A 189 -7.79 7.73 -7.27
C VAL A 189 -8.72 8.25 -8.37
N LEU A 190 -8.88 7.52 -9.48
CA LEU A 190 -9.79 7.91 -10.57
C LEU A 190 -11.26 7.94 -10.09
N PHE A 191 -11.66 6.90 -9.36
CA PHE A 191 -13.01 6.80 -8.82
C PHE A 191 -13.31 7.92 -7.83
N GLY A 192 -12.41 8.21 -6.89
CA GLY A 192 -12.56 9.30 -5.94
C GLY A 192 -12.54 10.68 -6.60
N ALA A 193 -11.68 10.91 -7.59
CA ALA A 193 -11.67 12.16 -8.35
C ALA A 193 -13.00 12.39 -9.08
N SER A 194 -13.58 11.33 -9.65
CA SER A 194 -14.90 11.39 -10.30
C SER A 194 -15.99 11.79 -9.30
N ILE A 195 -16.00 11.19 -8.10
CA ILE A 195 -16.95 11.55 -7.04
C ILE A 195 -16.85 13.04 -6.69
N ASN A 196 -15.65 13.60 -6.55
CA ASN A 196 -15.48 15.02 -6.24
C ASN A 196 -16.06 15.93 -7.33
N VAL A 197 -15.81 15.62 -8.60
CA VAL A 197 -16.34 16.41 -9.71
C VAL A 197 -17.87 16.43 -9.65
N PHE A 198 -18.51 15.29 -9.44
CA PHE A 198 -19.98 15.24 -9.38
C PHE A 198 -20.54 15.86 -8.09
N ILE A 199 -19.88 15.74 -6.94
CA ILE A 199 -20.25 16.45 -5.71
C ILE A 199 -20.20 17.96 -5.94
N LEU A 200 -19.14 18.47 -6.58
CA LEU A 200 -19.00 19.88 -6.93
C LEU A 200 -20.15 20.34 -7.84
N ILE A 201 -20.46 19.57 -8.89
CA ILE A 201 -21.50 19.92 -9.85
C ILE A 201 -22.88 19.98 -9.18
N VAL A 202 -23.18 19.08 -8.24
CA VAL A 202 -24.50 19.01 -7.59
C VAL A 202 -24.65 20.01 -6.44
N HIS A 203 -23.63 20.18 -5.60
CA HIS A 203 -23.72 20.96 -4.35
C HIS A 203 -23.10 22.37 -4.41
N CYS A 204 -22.48 22.77 -5.52
CA CYS A 204 -21.91 24.11 -5.61
C CYS A 204 -22.99 25.15 -5.97
N ASP A 205 -23.32 26.03 -5.01
CA ASP A 205 -24.32 27.09 -5.18
C ASP A 205 -23.94 28.10 -6.28
N THR A 206 -22.64 28.38 -6.45
CA THR A 206 -22.17 29.30 -7.51
C THR A 206 -22.41 28.75 -8.92
N LEU A 207 -22.32 27.43 -9.09
CA LEU A 207 -22.67 26.76 -10.35
C LEU A 207 -24.18 26.65 -10.54
N ALA A 208 -24.95 26.55 -9.44
CA ALA A 208 -26.41 26.61 -9.48
C ALA A 208 -26.91 27.99 -9.92
N ALA A 209 -26.18 29.07 -9.60
CA ALA A 209 -26.52 30.44 -9.99
C ALA A 209 -26.41 30.72 -11.50
N LEU A 210 -25.82 29.81 -12.28
CA LEU A 210 -25.74 29.92 -13.75
C LEU A 210 -27.07 29.63 -14.48
N ASP A 211 -28.15 29.32 -13.73
CA ASP A 211 -29.51 28.97 -14.23
C ASP A 211 -29.53 27.95 -15.37
N ALA A 212 -28.51 27.10 -15.42
CA ALA A 212 -28.39 26.04 -16.41
C ALA A 212 -29.22 24.83 -15.96
N SER A 213 -29.91 24.19 -16.91
CA SER A 213 -30.64 22.95 -16.61
C SER A 213 -29.69 21.88 -16.07
N MET A 214 -30.21 20.98 -15.21
CA MET A 214 -29.42 19.90 -14.60
C MET A 214 -28.63 19.08 -15.63
N VAL A 215 -29.20 18.87 -16.83
CA VAL A 215 -28.55 18.15 -17.93
C VAL A 215 -27.28 18.86 -18.38
N HIS A 216 -27.31 20.19 -18.53
CA HIS A 216 -26.13 20.95 -18.91
C HIS A 216 -25.07 20.95 -17.81
N ARG A 217 -25.49 21.00 -16.53
CA ARG A 217 -24.58 20.89 -15.38
C ARG A 217 -23.87 19.54 -15.34
N LEU A 218 -24.62 18.44 -15.53
CA LEU A 218 -24.05 17.09 -15.61
C LEU A 218 -23.14 16.92 -16.83
N GLY A 219 -23.52 17.47 -17.98
CA GLY A 219 -22.67 17.50 -19.17
C GLY A 219 -21.34 18.23 -18.93
N ALA A 220 -21.39 19.39 -18.27
CA ALA A 220 -20.20 20.13 -17.85
C ALA A 220 -19.33 19.32 -16.87
N GLY A 221 -19.95 18.59 -15.94
CA GLY A 221 -19.27 17.65 -15.05
C GLY A 221 -18.50 16.56 -15.79
N ILE A 222 -19.12 15.93 -16.79
CA ILE A 222 -18.46 14.90 -17.61
C ILE A 222 -17.28 15.50 -18.37
N ILE A 223 -17.45 16.68 -18.97
CA ILE A 223 -16.36 17.38 -19.68
C ILE A 223 -15.20 17.68 -18.73
N LEU A 224 -15.51 18.19 -17.53
CA LEU A 224 -14.51 18.51 -16.51
C LEU A 224 -13.78 17.26 -16.03
N GLU A 225 -14.49 16.15 -15.80
CA GLU A 225 -13.89 14.86 -15.46
C GLU A 225 -12.91 14.41 -16.55
N LYS A 226 -13.29 14.45 -17.83
CA LYS A 226 -12.42 14.06 -18.94
C LYS A 226 -11.22 15.00 -19.08
N PHE A 227 -11.40 16.30 -18.85
CA PHE A 227 -10.30 17.24 -18.80
C PHE A 227 -9.26 16.84 -17.74
N PHE A 228 -9.68 16.54 -16.50
CA PHE A 228 -8.75 16.10 -15.45
C PHE A 228 -8.08 14.76 -15.77
N VAL A 229 -8.78 13.81 -16.40
CA VAL A 229 -8.17 12.55 -16.86
C VAL A 229 -7.10 12.81 -17.92
N VAL A 230 -7.35 13.69 -18.90
CA VAL A 230 -6.36 14.06 -19.93
C VAL A 230 -5.15 14.75 -19.30
N VAL A 231 -5.36 15.71 -18.41
CA VAL A 231 -4.27 16.39 -17.67
C VAL A 231 -3.42 15.37 -16.91
N ARG A 232 -4.06 14.41 -16.24
CA ARG A 232 -3.35 13.35 -15.53
C ARG A 232 -2.51 12.48 -16.47
N VAL A 233 -3.06 12.07 -17.61
CA VAL A 233 -2.33 11.28 -18.61
C VAL A 233 -1.15 12.07 -19.15
N PHE A 234 -1.34 13.35 -19.44
CA PHE A 234 -0.26 14.25 -19.87
C PHE A 234 0.86 14.34 -18.83
N ILE A 235 0.52 14.55 -17.55
CA ILE A 235 1.50 14.55 -16.45
C ILE A 235 2.22 13.19 -16.36
N ALA A 236 1.49 12.08 -16.48
CA ALA A 236 2.07 10.75 -16.40
C ALA A 236 3.03 10.43 -17.57
N ILE A 237 2.83 11.04 -18.74
CA ILE A 237 3.76 10.96 -19.88
C ILE A 237 4.96 11.90 -19.67
N ALA A 238 4.73 13.08 -19.08
CA ALA A 238 5.78 14.08 -18.85
C ALA A 238 6.77 13.68 -17.74
N ILE A 239 6.34 12.86 -16.76
CA ILE A 239 7.21 12.34 -15.70
C ILE A 239 7.98 11.12 -16.24
N PRO A 240 9.31 11.18 -16.36
CA PRO A 240 10.12 10.04 -16.80
C PRO A 240 9.98 8.88 -15.82
N LYS A 241 9.90 7.65 -16.34
CA LYS A 241 9.73 6.47 -15.49
C LYS A 241 11.03 6.17 -14.73
N PRO A 242 10.96 5.72 -13.47
CA PRO A 242 12.14 5.53 -12.63
C PRO A 242 13.14 4.48 -13.15
N ASN A 243 12.76 3.64 -14.11
CA ASN A 243 13.64 2.62 -14.68
C ASN A 243 14.71 3.18 -15.62
N GLU A 244 14.54 4.37 -16.19
CA GLU A 244 15.56 4.98 -17.07
C GLU A 244 16.88 5.22 -16.29
N TRP A 245 16.79 5.80 -15.09
CA TRP A 245 17.93 6.03 -14.19
C TRP A 245 18.59 4.73 -13.69
N GLN A 246 17.80 3.67 -13.52
CA GLN A 246 18.30 2.38 -13.04
C GLN A 246 18.90 1.54 -14.16
N GLU A 247 18.42 1.69 -15.39
CA GLU A 247 18.99 1.05 -16.58
C GLU A 247 20.39 1.60 -16.85
N ASP A 248 20.60 2.92 -16.70
CA ASP A 248 21.92 3.55 -16.77
C ASP A 248 22.90 3.02 -15.72
N GLU A 249 22.43 2.73 -14.50
CA GLU A 249 23.27 2.17 -13.43
C GLU A 249 23.47 0.64 -13.55
N ARG A 250 22.53 -0.07 -14.18
CA ARG A 250 22.62 -1.53 -14.44
C ARG A 250 23.41 -1.86 -15.70
N ALA A 251 23.45 -0.99 -16.70
CA ALA A 251 24.14 -1.24 -17.96
C ALA A 251 25.64 -1.59 -17.79
N PRO A 252 26.43 -0.88 -16.97
CA PRO A 252 27.83 -1.23 -16.71
C PRO A 252 27.97 -2.55 -15.94
N LEU A 253 27.01 -2.86 -15.05
CA LEU A 253 27.00 -4.10 -14.28
C LEU A 253 26.69 -5.31 -15.16
N ALA A 254 25.75 -5.18 -16.09
CA ALA A 254 25.41 -6.22 -17.06
C ALA A 254 26.61 -6.54 -17.97
N GLU A 255 27.25 -5.52 -18.55
CA GLU A 255 28.44 -5.66 -19.38
C GLU A 255 29.59 -6.34 -18.62
N SER A 256 29.84 -5.95 -17.36
CA SER A 256 30.87 -6.57 -16.53
C SER A 256 30.59 -8.04 -16.18
N THR A 257 29.32 -8.45 -16.24
CA THR A 257 28.89 -9.83 -15.95
C THR A 257 29.05 -10.70 -17.20
N GLU A 258 28.63 -10.19 -18.37
CA GLU A 258 28.86 -10.86 -19.66
C GLU A 258 30.35 -11.07 -19.93
N LEU A 259 31.19 -10.05 -19.68
CA LEU A 259 32.65 -10.20 -19.81
C LEU A 259 33.22 -11.26 -18.86
N ALA A 260 32.70 -11.34 -17.63
CA ALA A 260 33.14 -12.35 -16.67
C ALA A 260 32.74 -13.76 -17.10
N ASP A 261 31.56 -13.93 -17.69
CA ASP A 261 31.06 -15.21 -18.20
C ASP A 261 31.81 -15.64 -19.47
N ILE A 262 32.10 -14.71 -20.39
CA ILE A 262 32.95 -14.97 -21.58
C ILE A 262 34.34 -15.42 -21.16
N VAL A 263 34.96 -14.75 -20.18
CA VAL A 263 36.28 -15.15 -19.63
C VAL A 263 36.20 -16.51 -18.95
N ALA A 264 35.13 -16.79 -18.20
CA ALA A 264 34.92 -18.09 -17.55
C ALA A 264 34.70 -19.22 -18.57
N GLN A 265 34.00 -18.95 -19.68
CA GLN A 265 33.73 -19.92 -20.74
C GLN A 265 34.96 -20.17 -21.61
N ALA A 266 35.70 -19.12 -21.98
CA ALA A 266 36.96 -19.23 -22.71
C ALA A 266 38.02 -20.02 -21.90
N SER A 267 38.07 -19.79 -20.59
CA SER A 267 38.97 -20.53 -19.69
C SER A 267 38.51 -21.96 -19.36
N ALA A 268 37.26 -22.33 -19.65
CA ALA A 268 36.82 -23.71 -19.58
C ALA A 268 37.20 -24.51 -20.84
N HIS A 269 37.30 -23.84 -22.00
CA HIS A 269 37.72 -24.46 -23.26
C HIS A 269 39.24 -24.58 -23.42
N LEU A 270 40.00 -23.70 -22.78
CA LEU A 270 41.45 -23.83 -22.63
C LEU A 270 41.70 -24.54 -21.31
N GLU A 271 42.13 -25.82 -21.32
CA GLU A 271 42.54 -26.58 -20.12
C GLU A 271 43.83 -26.02 -19.45
N ILE A 272 43.98 -24.70 -19.39
CA ILE A 272 45.09 -24.03 -18.74
C ILE A 272 44.67 -23.83 -17.28
N PRO A 273 45.30 -24.50 -16.31
CA PRO A 273 44.97 -24.31 -14.90
C PRO A 273 45.24 -22.85 -14.53
N PHE A 274 44.20 -22.14 -14.07
CA PHE A 274 44.35 -20.78 -13.59
C PHE A 274 45.44 -20.72 -12.51
N PRO A 275 46.41 -19.80 -12.62
CA PRO A 275 47.37 -19.56 -11.55
C PRO A 275 46.65 -19.26 -10.23
N ARG A 276 47.10 -19.86 -9.12
CA ARG A 276 46.48 -19.74 -7.78
C ARG A 276 46.18 -18.30 -7.35
N TRP A 277 46.88 -17.30 -7.87
CA TRP A 277 46.64 -15.89 -7.57
C TRP A 277 45.36 -15.32 -8.22
N MET A 278 44.84 -15.89 -9.33
CA MET A 278 43.54 -15.50 -9.91
C MET A 278 42.35 -16.13 -9.16
N ALA A 279 42.53 -17.27 -8.49
CA ALA A 279 41.50 -17.83 -7.60
C ALA A 279 41.17 -16.88 -6.42
N ILE A 280 42.12 -16.01 -6.05
CA ILE A 280 41.94 -14.96 -5.04
C ILE A 280 40.95 -13.88 -5.53
N LEU A 281 40.85 -13.63 -6.83
CA LEU A 281 39.89 -12.67 -7.39
C LEU A 281 38.45 -13.20 -7.36
N ARG A 282 38.26 -14.53 -7.49
CA ARG A 282 36.95 -15.19 -7.31
C ARG A 282 36.45 -15.03 -5.87
N ASN A 283 37.35 -15.12 -4.88
CA ASN A 283 37.02 -14.91 -3.47
C ASN A 283 36.99 -13.43 -3.02
N ARG A 284 37.67 -12.51 -3.73
CA ARG A 284 37.60 -11.05 -3.43
C ARG A 284 36.25 -10.41 -3.77
N LYS A 285 35.44 -10.99 -4.67
CA LYS A 285 34.05 -10.51 -4.89
C LYS A 285 33.15 -10.71 -3.64
N SER A 286 33.47 -11.67 -2.77
CA SER A 286 32.80 -11.85 -1.46
C SER A 286 33.28 -10.85 -0.39
N SER A 287 34.53 -10.38 -0.48
CA SER A 287 35.09 -9.43 0.50
C SER A 287 34.91 -7.95 0.11
N SER A 288 34.80 -7.63 -1.18
CA SER A 288 34.65 -6.25 -1.67
C SER A 288 33.35 -5.57 -1.23
N SER A 289 32.23 -6.29 -1.21
CA SER A 289 30.95 -5.79 -0.67
C SER A 289 30.99 -5.59 0.85
N ARG A 290 31.75 -6.43 1.57
CA ARG A 290 31.96 -6.29 3.02
C ARG A 290 32.92 -5.14 3.38
N MET A 291 33.93 -4.87 2.53
CA MET A 291 34.94 -3.84 2.74
C MET A 291 34.45 -2.43 2.34
N LYS A 292 33.58 -2.31 1.34
CA LYS A 292 32.92 -1.03 1.02
C LYS A 292 31.91 -0.60 2.08
N CYS A 293 31.30 -1.54 2.80
CA CYS A 293 30.42 -1.24 3.92
C CYS A 293 31.19 -0.87 5.19
N SER A 294 32.38 -1.45 5.44
CA SER A 294 33.21 -1.08 6.59
C SER A 294 33.96 0.24 6.38
N LEU A 295 34.39 0.58 5.16
CA LEU A 295 35.04 1.87 4.87
C LEU A 295 34.06 3.06 4.96
N ARG A 296 32.80 2.87 4.57
CA ARG A 296 31.76 3.91 4.76
C ARG A 296 31.34 4.05 6.22
N ALA A 297 31.37 2.97 7.00
CA ALA A 297 31.15 3.01 8.45
C ALA A 297 32.33 3.63 9.22
N TRP A 298 33.55 3.62 8.66
CA TRP A 298 34.73 4.25 9.26
C TRP A 298 34.85 5.74 8.92
N GLN A 299 34.47 6.16 7.71
CA GLN A 299 34.53 7.58 7.30
C GLN A 299 33.50 8.47 8.03
N ASN A 300 32.32 7.95 8.37
CA ASN A 300 31.29 8.73 9.08
C ASN A 300 31.53 8.87 10.60
N HIS A 301 32.58 8.25 11.16
CA HIS A 301 32.97 8.40 12.57
C HIS A 301 34.16 9.35 12.78
N SER A 302 34.57 10.08 11.74
CA SER A 302 35.73 10.99 11.77
C SER A 302 35.43 12.45 11.42
N THR A 303 34.14 12.81 11.32
CA THR A 303 33.67 14.20 11.22
C THR A 303 32.43 14.37 12.08
N ASP A 304 32.67 14.37 13.39
CA ASP A 304 32.08 15.24 14.43
C ASP A 304 32.50 14.73 15.81
#